data_AF-A0A9N8EQI8-F1
#
_entry.id   AF-A0A9N8EQI8-F1
#
_cell.length_a   1.000
_cell.length_b   1.000
_cell.length_c   1.000
_cell.angle_alpha   90.00
_cell.angle_beta   90.00
_cell.angle_gamma   90.00
#
_symmetry.space_group_name_H-M   'P 1'
#
loop_
_entity.id
_entity.type
_entity.pdbx_description
1 polymer ?
#
loop_
_entity_poly.entity_id
_entity_poly.type
_entity_poly.pdbx_seq_one_letter_code
_entity_poly.pdbx_strand_id
1 'polypeptide(L)'
;MVAPKHPKDFSCDEVGMWLVAIGLGSKVELFDVAGVDGSMLVILSTDDFAELGLSGLQGKKLMTSLESAKAMAEGGGGGGGVDEATAKRLQELEDENFALRQQLAAYQQASAPPPEPAPEPAPAPAPAPPPPPVHHAPAPAPPPQRRQGAVTGHVVAGAAGGAARGAIKGAVVGAVLGDAGKGAAAGAAGGAVGGAMGGLGARRRARMRARR
;
A
#
# COMPACT_ATOMS: atom_id res chain seq x y z
N MET A 1 -18.77 19.00 6.26
CA MET A 1 -18.37 18.20 7.44
C MET A 1 -19.00 18.86 8.64
N VAL A 2 -19.77 18.12 9.43
CA VAL A 2 -20.37 18.65 10.67
C VAL A 2 -19.27 18.64 11.73
N ALA A 3 -19.09 19.74 12.46
CA ALA A 3 -18.12 19.79 13.55
C ALA A 3 -18.51 18.77 14.64
N PRO A 4 -17.54 18.05 15.24
CA PRO A 4 -17.85 17.14 16.33
C PRO A 4 -18.48 17.91 17.49
N LYS A 5 -19.64 17.43 17.98
CA LYS A 5 -20.29 18.00 19.16
C LYS A 5 -19.43 17.77 20.39
N HIS A 6 -19.44 18.71 21.32
CA HIS A 6 -18.76 18.56 22.60
C HIS A 6 -19.48 17.48 23.43
N PRO A 7 -18.76 16.58 24.15
CA PRO A 7 -19.40 15.49 24.90
C PRO A 7 -20.43 15.93 25.94
N LYS A 8 -20.29 17.14 26.49
CA LYS A 8 -21.25 17.75 27.43
C LYS A 8 -22.65 17.92 26.81
N ASP A 9 -22.72 18.06 25.50
CA ASP A 9 -23.96 18.33 24.76
C ASP A 9 -24.60 17.06 24.20
N PHE A 10 -24.08 15.87 24.56
CA PHE A 10 -24.65 14.60 24.13
C PHE A 10 -25.98 14.32 24.86
N SER A 11 -26.99 13.90 24.11
CA SER A 11 -28.17 13.26 24.70
C SER A 11 -27.85 11.85 25.23
N CYS A 12 -28.76 11.24 26.01
CA CYS A 12 -28.60 9.84 26.47
C CYS A 12 -28.37 8.86 25.30
N ASP A 13 -29.12 9.01 24.20
CA ASP A 13 -28.95 8.19 23.00
C ASP A 13 -27.57 8.39 22.35
N GLU A 14 -27.06 9.64 22.32
CA GLU A 14 -25.74 9.96 21.80
C GLU A 14 -24.63 9.41 22.68
N VAL A 15 -24.79 9.42 24.01
CA VAL A 15 -23.91 8.73 24.94
C VAL A 15 -23.90 7.23 24.66
N GLY A 16 -25.07 6.61 24.47
CA GLY A 16 -25.18 5.20 24.11
C GLY A 16 -24.45 4.85 22.80
N MET A 17 -24.67 5.62 21.74
CA MET A 17 -23.98 5.45 20.46
C MET A 17 -22.46 5.63 20.59
N TRP A 18 -22.03 6.62 21.38
CA TRP A 18 -20.62 6.86 21.63
C TRP A 18 -19.96 5.72 22.42
N LEU A 19 -20.63 5.18 23.45
CA LEU A 19 -20.19 4.00 24.20
C LEU A 19 -20.01 2.78 23.29
N VAL A 20 -20.92 2.55 22.33
CA VAL A 20 -20.77 1.48 21.32
C VAL A 20 -19.51 1.72 20.48
N ALA A 21 -19.28 2.94 20.01
CA ALA A 21 -18.14 3.28 19.16
C ALA A 21 -16.78 3.05 19.84
N ILE A 22 -16.69 3.27 21.15
CA ILE A 22 -15.47 3.03 21.92
C ILE A 22 -15.35 1.57 22.43
N GLY A 23 -16.28 0.69 22.06
CA GLY A 23 -16.27 -0.73 22.42
C GLY A 23 -16.79 -1.03 23.83
N LEU A 24 -17.64 -0.15 24.39
CA LEU A 24 -18.38 -0.34 25.65
C LEU A 24 -19.88 -0.55 25.40
N GLY A 25 -20.26 -1.07 24.24
CA GLY A 25 -21.66 -1.27 23.85
C GLY A 25 -22.48 -2.14 24.81
N SER A 26 -21.85 -3.09 25.51
CA SER A 26 -22.53 -3.92 26.52
C SER A 26 -22.88 -3.19 27.81
N LYS A 27 -22.46 -1.92 27.96
CA LYS A 27 -22.74 -1.08 29.13
C LYS A 27 -23.79 -0.02 28.84
N VAL A 28 -24.25 0.13 27.60
CA VAL A 28 -25.20 1.19 27.20
C VAL A 28 -26.46 1.19 28.05
N GLU A 29 -27.04 0.01 28.31
CA GLU A 29 -28.25 -0.13 29.13
C GLU A 29 -28.05 0.40 30.56
N LEU A 30 -26.84 0.27 31.12
CA LEU A 30 -26.55 0.77 32.47
C LEU A 30 -26.55 2.31 32.51
N PHE A 31 -26.04 2.97 31.46
CA PHE A 31 -26.06 4.42 31.35
C PHE A 31 -27.45 4.95 31.00
N ASP A 32 -28.19 4.22 30.15
CA ASP A 32 -29.56 4.59 29.75
C ASP A 32 -30.53 4.50 30.94
N VAL A 33 -30.49 3.39 31.69
CA VAL A 33 -31.31 3.22 32.91
C VAL A 33 -30.94 4.26 33.98
N ALA A 34 -29.66 4.62 34.10
CA ALA A 34 -29.21 5.66 35.01
C ALA A 34 -29.49 7.09 34.49
N GLY A 35 -30.01 7.24 33.26
CA GLY A 35 -30.30 8.54 32.66
C GLY A 35 -29.05 9.41 32.45
N VAL A 36 -27.90 8.80 32.19
CA VAL A 36 -26.63 9.52 32.07
C VAL A 36 -26.54 10.18 30.70
N ASP A 37 -26.81 11.47 30.67
CA ASP A 37 -26.55 12.33 29.51
C ASP A 37 -25.09 12.82 29.46
N GLY A 38 -24.76 13.56 28.41
CA GLY A 38 -23.42 14.13 28.24
C GLY A 38 -23.00 15.08 29.36
N SER A 39 -23.95 15.78 29.98
CA SER A 39 -23.66 16.72 31.05
C SER A 39 -23.23 16.00 32.33
N MET A 40 -23.91 14.90 32.68
CA MET A 40 -23.52 14.02 33.79
C MET A 40 -22.22 13.30 33.47
N LEU A 41 -22.09 12.74 32.27
CA LEU A 41 -20.94 11.94 31.86
C LEU A 41 -19.59 12.66 32.05
N VAL A 42 -19.57 13.98 31.86
CA VAL A 42 -18.37 14.82 31.99
C VAL A 42 -17.98 15.10 33.45
N ILE A 43 -18.92 14.96 34.39
CA ILE A 43 -18.73 15.23 35.83
C ILE A 43 -18.39 13.93 36.59
N LEU A 44 -18.83 12.78 36.08
CA LEU A 44 -18.58 11.48 36.71
C LEU A 44 -17.08 11.17 36.84
N SER A 45 -16.71 10.66 38.00
CA SER A 45 -15.38 10.16 38.34
C SER A 45 -15.27 8.66 38.05
N THR A 46 -14.05 8.11 38.21
CA THR A 46 -13.83 6.67 38.10
C THR A 46 -14.60 5.86 39.13
N ASP A 47 -14.87 6.44 40.30
CA ASP A 47 -15.61 5.75 41.36
C ASP A 47 -17.10 5.69 41.02
N ASP A 48 -17.66 6.78 40.46
CA ASP A 48 -19.05 6.78 39.98
C ASP A 48 -19.25 5.78 38.84
N PHE A 49 -18.26 5.63 37.95
CA PHE A 49 -18.31 4.59 36.92
C PHE A 49 -18.28 3.18 37.51
N ALA A 50 -17.61 2.96 38.65
CA ALA A 50 -17.65 1.68 39.33
C ALA A 50 -19.04 1.38 39.89
N GLU A 51 -19.75 2.38 40.42
CA GLU A 51 -21.14 2.25 40.87
C GLU A 51 -22.10 1.94 39.70
N LEU A 52 -21.83 2.49 38.52
CA LEU A 52 -22.53 2.14 37.27
C LEU A 52 -22.14 0.76 36.69
N GLY A 53 -21.26 0.01 37.37
CA GLY A 53 -20.89 -1.35 36.99
C GLY A 53 -19.80 -1.46 35.93
N LEU A 54 -18.97 -0.43 35.76
CA LEU A 54 -17.72 -0.51 34.98
C LEU A 54 -16.60 -1.05 35.85
N SER A 55 -15.73 -1.87 35.26
CA SER A 55 -14.44 -2.17 35.88
C SER A 55 -13.54 -0.93 35.90
N GLY A 56 -12.58 -0.86 36.82
CA GLY A 56 -11.65 0.27 36.89
C GLY A 56 -10.86 0.51 35.59
N LEU A 57 -10.58 -0.54 34.81
CA LEU A 57 -9.94 -0.39 33.49
C LEU A 57 -10.89 0.22 32.45
N GLN A 58 -12.17 -0.16 32.48
CA GLN A 58 -13.19 0.42 31.60
C GLN A 58 -13.45 1.89 31.95
N GLY A 59 -13.51 2.23 33.24
CA GLY A 59 -13.64 3.62 33.69
C GLY A 59 -12.48 4.49 33.22
N LYS A 60 -11.23 4.00 33.32
CA LYS A 60 -10.05 4.69 32.78
C LYS A 60 -10.12 4.88 31.26
N LYS A 61 -10.50 3.83 30.52
CA LYS A 61 -10.68 3.90 29.06
C LYS A 61 -11.74 4.95 28.67
N LEU A 62 -12.84 4.98 29.42
CA LEU A 62 -13.92 5.94 29.21
C LEU A 62 -13.40 7.38 29.43
N MET A 63 -12.68 7.64 30.51
CA MET A 63 -12.07 8.94 30.81
C MET A 63 -11.11 9.40 29.71
N THR A 64 -10.15 8.56 29.30
CA THR A 64 -9.20 8.89 28.22
C THR A 64 -9.92 9.17 26.90
N SER A 65 -10.96 8.38 26.58
CA SER A 65 -11.74 8.61 25.37
C SER A 65 -12.57 9.89 25.45
N LEU A 66 -13.06 10.25 26.64
CA LEU A 66 -13.84 11.46 26.88
C LEU A 66 -12.97 12.71 26.74
N GLU A 67 -11.75 12.69 27.29
CA GLU A 67 -10.74 13.74 27.08
C GLU A 67 -10.39 13.91 25.59
N SER A 68 -10.20 12.79 24.88
CA SER A 68 -9.96 12.81 23.44
C SER A 68 -11.13 13.42 22.67
N ALA A 69 -12.37 13.11 23.07
CA ALA A 69 -13.56 13.66 22.45
C ALA A 69 -13.73 15.17 22.73
N LYS A 70 -13.39 15.64 23.94
CA LYS A 70 -13.34 17.08 24.27
C LYS A 70 -12.31 17.81 23.41
N ALA A 71 -11.09 17.27 23.32
CA ALA A 71 -10.02 17.87 22.51
C ALA A 71 -10.46 18.02 21.04
N MET A 72 -11.08 16.99 20.46
CA MET A 72 -11.61 17.05 19.09
C MET A 72 -12.71 18.10 18.91
N ALA A 73 -13.62 18.25 19.88
CA ALA A 73 -14.70 19.24 19.84
C ALA A 73 -14.19 20.68 19.98
N GLU A 74 -13.12 20.90 20.75
CA GLU A 74 -12.49 22.20 20.95
C GLU A 74 -11.51 22.57 19.81
N GLY A 75 -11.38 21.74 18.78
CA GLY A 75 -10.47 21.97 17.65
C GLY A 75 -9.01 21.64 17.95
N GLY A 76 -8.72 21.00 19.09
CA GLY A 76 -7.43 20.44 19.44
C GLY A 76 -7.23 19.09 18.75
N GLY A 77 -6.45 19.07 17.66
CA GLY A 77 -6.03 17.83 17.02
C GLY A 77 -5.42 16.87 18.05
N GLY A 78 -6.00 15.67 18.16
CA GLY A 78 -5.71 14.69 19.20
C GLY A 78 -4.23 14.31 19.28
N GLY A 79 -3.54 14.85 20.28
CA GLY A 79 -2.34 14.27 20.85
C GLY A 79 -2.78 13.32 21.95
N GLY A 80 -2.82 12.01 21.66
CA GLY A 80 -3.04 11.00 22.69
C GLY A 80 -2.03 11.20 23.81
N GLY A 81 -2.52 11.24 25.05
CA GLY A 81 -1.69 11.46 26.24
C GLY A 81 -0.55 10.45 26.28
N VAL A 82 0.62 10.88 25.83
CA VAL A 82 1.88 10.20 26.10
C VAL A 82 2.23 10.59 27.52
N ASP A 83 2.34 9.59 28.39
CA ASP A 83 2.87 9.76 29.73
C ASP A 83 4.19 10.54 29.63
N GLU A 84 4.51 11.36 30.62
CA GLU A 84 5.72 12.21 30.61
C GLU A 84 7.01 11.41 30.32
N ALA A 85 7.04 10.15 30.76
CA ALA A 85 8.11 9.20 30.45
C ALA A 85 8.19 8.87 28.94
N THR A 86 7.05 8.71 28.27
CA THR A 86 6.99 8.43 26.84
C THR A 86 7.31 9.69 26.02
N ALA A 87 6.88 10.87 26.48
CA ALA A 87 7.27 12.14 25.88
C ALA A 87 8.79 12.37 25.93
N LYS A 88 9.40 12.10 27.10
CA LYS A 88 10.86 12.20 27.27
C LYS A 88 11.61 11.18 26.40
N ARG A 89 11.07 9.96 26.28
CA ARG A 89 11.66 8.93 25.41
C ARG A 89 11.55 9.27 23.93
N LEU A 90 10.45 9.91 23.50
CA LEU A 90 10.30 10.42 22.15
C LEU A 90 11.34 11.49 21.84
N GLN A 91 11.54 12.43 22.75
CA GLN A 91 12.53 13.50 22.57
C GLN A 91 13.97 12.94 22.48
N GLU A 92 14.31 11.98 23.32
CA GLU A 92 15.61 11.28 23.24
C GLU A 92 15.79 10.55 21.89
N LEU A 93 14.75 9.87 21.41
CA LEU A 93 14.77 9.19 20.12
C LEU A 93 14.86 10.16 18.93
N GLU A 94 14.32 11.37 19.05
CA GLU A 94 14.45 12.43 18.04
C GLU A 94 15.88 12.97 17.98
N ASP A 95 16.52 13.19 19.13
CA ASP A 95 17.92 13.61 19.21
C ASP A 95 18.87 12.54 18.65
N GLU A 96 18.64 11.27 19.00
CA GLU A 96 19.40 10.14 18.44
C GLU A 96 19.24 10.04 16.91
N ASN A 97 18.01 10.18 16.39
CA ASN A 97 17.77 10.18 14.94
C ASN A 97 18.46 11.34 14.25
N PHE A 98 18.48 12.52 14.86
CA PHE A 98 19.17 13.69 14.31
C PHE A 98 20.69 13.44 14.23
N ALA A 99 21.29 12.90 15.28
CA ALA A 99 22.71 12.55 15.30
C ALA A 99 23.07 11.47 14.25
N LEU A 100 22.26 10.42 14.16
CA LEU A 100 22.46 9.34 13.18
C LEU A 100 22.33 9.86 11.74
N ARG A 101 21.39 10.76 11.47
CA ARG A 101 21.24 11.39 10.14
C ARG A 101 22.47 12.22 9.77
N GLN A 102 23.06 12.96 10.70
CA GLN A 102 24.32 13.66 10.45
C GLN A 102 25.48 12.70 10.16
N GLN A 103 25.59 11.60 10.92
CA GLN A 103 26.61 10.59 10.67
C GLN A 103 26.47 9.95 9.28
N LEU A 104 25.23 9.61 8.88
CA LEU A 104 24.97 9.07 7.54
C LEU A 104 25.33 10.07 6.43
N ALA A 105 25.05 11.36 6.62
CA ALA A 105 25.43 12.40 5.67
C ALA A 105 26.96 12.51 5.55
N ALA A 106 27.68 12.49 6.67
CA ALA A 106 29.14 12.51 6.68
C ALA A 106 29.73 11.26 6.00
N TYR A 107 29.15 10.09 6.26
CA TYR A 107 29.59 8.84 5.64
C TYR A 107 29.33 8.83 4.13
N GLN A 108 28.19 9.35 3.66
CA GLN A 108 27.90 9.49 2.23
C GLN A 108 28.83 10.47 1.54
N GLN A 109 29.17 11.59 2.18
CA GLN A 109 30.16 12.53 1.64
C GLN A 109 31.56 11.91 1.57
N ALA A 110 31.96 11.14 2.58
CA ALA A 110 33.25 10.44 2.59
C ALA A 110 33.32 9.27 1.61
N SER A 111 32.17 8.67 1.26
CA SER A 111 32.05 7.53 0.35
C SER A 111 31.75 7.95 -1.09
N ALA A 112 31.68 9.26 -1.39
CA ALA A 112 31.43 9.73 -2.74
C ALA A 112 32.61 9.30 -3.64
N PRO A 113 32.38 8.52 -4.71
CA PRO A 113 33.44 8.18 -5.64
C PRO A 113 34.00 9.48 -6.25
N PRO A 114 35.33 9.57 -6.48
CA PRO A 114 35.92 10.72 -7.14
C PRO A 114 35.21 10.95 -8.48
N PRO A 115 35.01 12.22 -8.91
CA PRO A 115 34.36 12.52 -10.16
C PRO A 115 35.09 11.78 -11.29
N GLU A 116 34.33 10.97 -12.03
CA GLU A 116 34.86 10.20 -13.16
C GLU A 116 35.48 11.19 -14.16
N PRO A 117 36.73 11.00 -14.60
CA PRO A 117 37.38 11.90 -15.53
C PRO A 117 36.51 12.06 -16.79
N ALA A 118 36.33 13.30 -17.24
CA ALA A 118 35.48 13.62 -18.38
C ALA A 118 35.84 12.71 -19.58
N PRO A 119 34.84 12.14 -20.28
CA PRO A 119 35.10 11.24 -21.40
C PRO A 119 35.96 11.95 -22.44
N GLU A 120 37.09 11.32 -22.77
CA GLU A 120 38.02 11.81 -23.79
C GLU A 120 37.26 11.96 -25.12
N PRO A 121 37.47 13.06 -25.89
CA PRO A 121 36.75 13.30 -27.13
C PRO A 121 36.88 12.09 -28.06
N ALA A 122 35.76 11.51 -28.47
CA ALA A 122 35.74 10.36 -29.36
C ALA A 122 36.53 10.70 -30.65
N PRO A 123 37.47 9.83 -31.09
CA PRO A 123 38.21 10.04 -32.32
C PRO A 123 37.24 10.14 -33.50
N ALA A 124 37.50 11.10 -34.40
CA ALA A 124 36.67 11.35 -35.57
C ALA A 124 36.47 10.05 -36.39
N PRO A 125 35.26 9.78 -36.90
CA PRO A 125 34.98 8.58 -37.67
C PRO A 125 35.89 8.52 -38.90
N ALA A 126 36.55 7.37 -39.09
CA ALA A 126 37.37 7.11 -40.26
C ALA A 126 36.52 7.18 -41.55
N PRO A 127 37.06 7.71 -42.65
CA PRO A 127 36.35 7.79 -43.92
C PRO A 127 35.94 6.39 -44.40
N ALA A 128 34.69 6.28 -44.86
CA ALA A 128 34.14 5.03 -45.36
C ALA A 128 34.97 4.49 -46.55
N PRO A 129 35.23 3.17 -46.61
CA PRO A 129 35.94 2.57 -47.73
C PRO A 129 35.14 2.70 -49.04
N PRO A 130 35.82 2.82 -50.19
CA PRO A 130 35.17 2.90 -51.48
C PRO A 130 34.38 1.62 -51.80
N PRO A 131 33.26 1.73 -52.54
CA PRO A 131 32.43 0.56 -52.88
C PRO A 131 33.22 -0.45 -53.72
N PRO A 132 33.01 -1.77 -53.50
CA PRO A 132 33.69 -2.80 -54.25
C PRO A 132 33.26 -2.80 -55.73
N PRO A 133 34.17 -3.15 -56.66
CA PRO A 133 33.86 -3.25 -58.08
C PRO A 133 32.84 -4.36 -58.36
N VAL A 134 31.78 -4.00 -59.08
CA VAL A 134 30.76 -4.94 -59.56
C VAL A 134 31.31 -5.76 -60.74
N HIS A 135 31.56 -7.05 -60.51
CA HIS A 135 31.84 -8.00 -61.60
C HIS A 135 30.52 -8.58 -62.12
N HIS A 136 30.25 -8.39 -63.40
CA HIS A 136 29.12 -9.02 -64.10
C HIS A 136 29.36 -10.53 -64.23
N ALA A 137 28.50 -11.33 -63.59
CA ALA A 137 28.50 -12.79 -63.75
C ALA A 137 27.80 -13.18 -65.07
N PRO A 138 28.33 -14.15 -65.83
CA PRO A 138 27.68 -14.67 -67.03
C PRO A 138 26.48 -15.56 -66.70
N ALA A 139 25.51 -15.55 -67.61
CA ALA A 139 24.19 -16.15 -67.49
C ALA A 139 24.21 -17.68 -67.23
N PRO A 140 23.40 -18.20 -66.29
CA PRO A 140 23.23 -19.64 -66.09
C PRO A 140 22.22 -20.26 -67.09
N ALA A 141 22.54 -21.47 -67.57
CA ALA A 141 21.70 -22.30 -68.43
C ALA A 141 20.55 -22.99 -67.65
N PRO A 142 19.43 -23.37 -68.32
CA PRO A 142 18.25 -23.95 -67.67
C PRO A 142 18.23 -25.50 -67.75
N PRO A 143 17.14 -26.18 -67.37
CA PRO A 143 16.59 -26.50 -66.04
C PRO A 143 16.60 -28.06 -65.83
N PRO A 144 16.07 -28.69 -64.74
CA PRO A 144 14.63 -28.97 -64.69
C PRO A 144 13.98 -29.19 -63.28
N GLN A 145 12.64 -29.11 -63.33
CA GLN A 145 11.65 -29.96 -62.64
C GLN A 145 11.31 -29.79 -61.14
N ARG A 146 10.08 -29.27 -60.97
CA ARG A 146 8.91 -29.82 -60.21
C ARG A 146 9.17 -30.23 -58.75
N ARG A 147 8.40 -29.79 -57.74
CA ARG A 147 6.94 -29.57 -57.63
C ARG A 147 6.72 -28.46 -56.57
N GLN A 148 6.04 -27.36 -56.88
CA GLN A 148 4.62 -27.11 -56.53
C GLN A 148 4.18 -27.91 -55.28
N GLY A 149 4.02 -27.30 -54.11
CA GLY A 149 3.02 -26.27 -53.83
C GLY A 149 1.75 -26.97 -53.32
N ALA A 150 0.96 -26.46 -52.39
CA ALA A 150 0.93 -25.14 -51.81
C ALA A 150 -0.15 -25.14 -50.69
N VAL A 151 -0.02 -24.15 -49.81
CA VAL A 151 -1.11 -23.39 -49.17
C VAL A 151 -1.92 -24.06 -48.07
N THR A 152 -1.78 -23.50 -46.86
CA THR A 152 -2.79 -22.74 -46.10
C THR A 152 -2.10 -22.41 -44.76
N GLY A 153 -1.76 -21.17 -44.39
CA GLY A 153 -2.57 -19.97 -44.45
C GLY A 153 -3.55 -19.96 -43.28
N HIS A 154 -3.10 -19.67 -42.05
CA HIS A 154 -3.89 -18.91 -41.06
C HIS A 154 -3.05 -18.51 -39.85
N VAL A 155 -3.08 -17.20 -39.58
CA VAL A 155 -2.58 -16.56 -38.37
C VAL A 155 -3.52 -16.93 -37.23
N VAL A 156 -3.02 -17.59 -36.18
CA VAL A 156 -3.66 -17.57 -34.86
C VAL A 156 -2.57 -17.37 -33.80
N ALA A 157 -2.47 -16.11 -33.37
CA ALA A 157 -1.97 -15.74 -32.08
C ALA A 157 -2.73 -16.50 -30.99
N GLY A 158 -2.02 -17.14 -30.06
CA GLY A 158 -2.69 -17.71 -28.89
C GLY A 158 -1.91 -18.78 -28.13
N ALA A 159 -0.81 -18.42 -27.49
CA ALA A 159 -0.24 -19.24 -26.41
C ALA A 159 0.70 -18.47 -25.45
N ALA A 160 0.40 -17.20 -25.15
CA ALA A 160 1.14 -16.46 -24.10
C ALA A 160 0.28 -15.40 -23.37
N GLY A 161 -1.04 -15.45 -23.54
CA GLY A 161 -1.98 -14.43 -23.04
C GLY A 161 -2.42 -14.59 -21.60
N GLY A 162 -1.76 -15.43 -20.80
CA GLY A 162 -2.17 -15.73 -19.41
C GLY A 162 -1.33 -15.02 -18.33
N ALA A 163 -0.05 -14.75 -18.57
CA ALA A 163 0.84 -14.11 -17.59
C ALA A 163 1.18 -12.65 -17.96
N ALA A 164 1.12 -12.29 -19.25
CA ALA A 164 1.54 -10.98 -19.74
C ALA A 164 0.62 -9.82 -19.28
N ARG A 165 -0.67 -10.05 -19.03
CA ARG A 165 -1.59 -8.99 -18.58
C ARG A 165 -1.39 -8.57 -17.11
N GLY A 166 -0.83 -9.44 -16.26
CA GLY A 166 -0.52 -9.09 -14.87
C GLY A 166 0.76 -8.24 -14.76
N ALA A 167 1.75 -8.55 -15.59
CA ALA A 167 3.04 -7.84 -15.59
C ALA A 167 2.93 -6.41 -16.15
N ILE A 168 2.10 -6.18 -17.19
CA ILE A 168 1.99 -4.86 -17.82
C ILE A 168 1.34 -3.83 -16.87
N LYS A 169 0.36 -4.22 -16.05
CA LYS A 169 -0.24 -3.29 -15.07
C LYS A 169 0.68 -3.02 -13.86
N GLY A 170 1.53 -3.99 -13.49
CA GLY A 170 2.56 -3.81 -12.45
C GLY A 170 3.76 -2.96 -12.90
N ALA A 171 4.12 -3.01 -14.18
CA ALA A 171 5.22 -2.24 -14.74
C ALA A 171 4.95 -0.72 -14.77
N VAL A 172 3.69 -0.30 -14.98
CA VAL A 172 3.32 1.13 -14.97
C VAL A 172 3.42 1.73 -13.56
N VAL A 173 3.13 0.95 -12.51
CA VAL A 173 3.31 1.41 -11.12
C VAL A 173 4.80 1.38 -10.71
N GLY A 174 5.58 0.43 -11.23
CA GLY A 174 7.03 0.34 -10.98
C GLY A 174 7.87 1.46 -11.62
N ALA A 175 7.38 2.08 -12.69
CA ALA A 175 8.08 3.18 -13.36
C ALA A 175 8.08 4.50 -12.55
N VAL A 176 7.14 4.68 -11.61
CA VAL A 176 7.10 5.87 -10.74
C VAL A 176 8.05 5.74 -9.53
N LEU A 177 8.47 4.52 -9.18
CA LEU A 177 9.31 4.25 -8.00
C LEU A 177 10.77 3.91 -8.30
N GLY A 178 11.24 4.09 -9.54
CA GLY A 178 12.68 4.14 -9.84
C GLY A 178 13.44 2.81 -9.93
N ASP A 179 12.76 1.66 -10.08
CA ASP A 179 13.46 0.40 -10.41
C ASP A 179 12.53 -0.63 -11.10
N ALA A 180 12.76 -0.86 -12.40
CA ALA A 180 11.97 -1.78 -13.23
C ALA A 180 12.11 -3.25 -12.82
N GLY A 181 13.20 -3.64 -12.14
CA GLY A 181 13.44 -5.01 -11.70
C GLY A 181 12.58 -5.43 -10.51
N LYS A 182 12.27 -4.49 -9.60
CA LYS A 182 11.51 -4.78 -8.37
C LYS A 182 9.99 -4.77 -8.58
N GLY A 183 9.48 -3.94 -9.49
CA GLY A 183 8.06 -3.89 -9.83
C GLY A 183 7.51 -5.18 -10.47
N ALA A 184 8.34 -5.89 -11.23
CA ALA A 184 7.97 -7.16 -11.86
C ALA A 184 7.76 -8.29 -10.84
N ALA A 185 8.60 -8.37 -9.81
CA ALA A 185 8.50 -9.38 -8.74
C ALA A 185 7.26 -9.18 -7.86
N ALA A 186 6.93 -7.92 -7.52
CA ALA A 186 5.72 -7.60 -6.76
C ALA A 186 4.43 -7.90 -7.55
N GLY A 187 4.40 -7.62 -8.85
CA GLY A 187 3.26 -7.94 -9.73
C GLY A 187 3.00 -9.44 -9.89
N ALA A 188 4.07 -10.26 -9.92
CA ALA A 188 3.95 -11.71 -9.96
C ALA A 188 3.41 -12.30 -8.65
N ALA A 189 3.84 -11.77 -7.49
CA ALA A 189 3.36 -12.20 -6.18
C ALA A 189 1.90 -11.80 -5.92
N GLY A 190 1.49 -10.58 -6.30
CA GLY A 190 0.10 -10.13 -6.19
C GLY A 190 -0.87 -10.86 -7.14
N GLY A 191 -0.41 -11.23 -8.34
CA GLY A 191 -1.21 -11.98 -9.32
C GLY A 191 -1.51 -13.43 -8.89
N ALA A 192 -0.61 -14.07 -8.14
CA ALA A 192 -0.81 -15.43 -7.63
C ALA A 192 -1.92 -15.51 -6.55
N VAL A 193 -2.04 -14.47 -5.72
CA VAL A 193 -3.06 -14.40 -4.65
C VAL A 193 -4.45 -14.06 -5.23
N GLY A 194 -4.53 -13.18 -6.23
CA GLY A 194 -5.80 -12.87 -6.91
C GLY A 194 -6.31 -13.99 -7.84
N GLY A 195 -5.42 -14.77 -8.45
CA GLY A 195 -5.79 -15.87 -9.37
C GLY A 195 -6.27 -17.15 -8.67
N ALA A 196 -5.85 -17.38 -7.42
CA ALA A 196 -6.23 -18.59 -6.67
C ALA A 196 -7.70 -18.62 -6.23
N MET A 197 -8.31 -17.45 -5.99
CA MET A 197 -9.69 -17.37 -5.48
C MET A 197 -10.77 -17.60 -6.56
N GLY A 198 -10.48 -17.31 -7.84
CA GLY A 198 -11.40 -17.57 -8.96
C GLY A 198 -11.41 -19.03 -9.46
N GLY A 199 -10.37 -19.81 -9.15
CA GLY A 199 -10.13 -21.13 -9.75
C GLY A 199 -10.79 -22.33 -9.06
N LEU A 200 -11.28 -22.20 -7.82
CA LEU A 200 -11.89 -23.33 -7.09
C LEU A 200 -13.36 -23.57 -7.49
N GLY A 201 -14.10 -22.53 -7.91
CA GLY A 201 -15.49 -22.67 -8.33
C GLY A 201 -15.68 -23.39 -9.67
N ALA A 202 -14.73 -23.24 -10.60
CA ALA A 202 -14.79 -23.87 -11.93
C ALA A 202 -14.56 -25.39 -11.87
N ARG A 203 -13.66 -25.87 -10.99
CA ARG A 203 -13.36 -27.30 -10.82
C ARG A 203 -14.51 -28.07 -10.16
N ARG A 204 -15.27 -27.41 -9.26
CA ARG A 204 -16.44 -28.03 -8.60
C ARG A 204 -17.61 -28.25 -9.57
N ARG A 205 -17.81 -27.33 -10.54
CA ARG A 205 -18.84 -27.48 -11.59
C ARG A 205 -18.47 -28.51 -12.66
N ALA A 206 -17.19 -28.66 -13.00
CA ALA A 206 -16.73 -29.69 -13.94
C ALA A 206 -16.94 -31.12 -13.40
N ARG A 207 -16.74 -31.36 -12.09
CA ARG A 207 -16.98 -32.68 -11.47
C ARG A 207 -18.45 -33.07 -11.37
N MET A 208 -19.37 -32.11 -11.31
CA MET A 208 -20.81 -32.38 -11.25
C MET A 208 -21.43 -32.69 -12.62
N ARG A 209 -20.76 -32.35 -13.73
CA ARG A 209 -21.21 -32.69 -15.09
C ARG A 209 -20.71 -34.04 -15.61
N ALA A 210 -19.72 -34.66 -14.95
CA ALA A 210 -19.21 -35.99 -15.30
C ALA A 210 -19.93 -37.14 -14.57
N ARG A 211 -21.02 -36.83 -13.84
CA ARG A 211 -21.84 -37.81 -13.08
C ARG A 211 -23.33 -37.76 -13.46
N ARG A 212 -23.65 -37.32 -14.67
CA ARG A 212 -24.97 -37.49 -15.28
C ARG A 212 -24.84 -38.25 -16.58
#